data_AF-A0A2E3VZH6-F1
#
_entry.id   AF-A0A2E3VZH6-F1
#
_cell.length_a   1.000
_cell.length_b   1.000
_cell.length_c   1.000
_cell.angle_alpha   90.00
_cell.angle_beta   90.00
_cell.angle_gamma   90.00
#
_symmetry.space_group_name_H-M   'P 1'
#
loop_
_entity.id
_entity.type
_entity.pdbx_description
1 polymer ?
#
loop_
_entity_poly.entity_id
_entity_poly.type
_entity_poly.pdbx_seq_one_letter_code
_entity_poly.pdbx_strand_id
1 'polypeptide(L)'
;MSEDNKKTSEMNDQDWKAKFNDLVQSCQTELKRTTQIGMKMLTASQSNVQLKETYESLGRLVKDCIDSNELEWDNPQAKQMLEKIHTLQSELEDLEEDVQNIKKS
;
A
#
# COMPACT_ATOMS: atom_id res chain seq x y z
N MET A 1 4.30 -30.71 -54.04
CA MET A 1 5.04 -29.94 -53.02
C MET A 1 4.26 -28.67 -52.69
N SER A 2 3.15 -28.76 -51.94
CA SER A 2 2.34 -27.56 -51.65
C SER A 2 1.51 -27.61 -50.37
N GLU A 3 1.28 -28.78 -49.75
CA GLU A 3 0.42 -28.87 -48.56
C GLU A 3 1.20 -28.85 -47.24
N ASP A 4 2.40 -29.43 -47.18
CA ASP A 4 3.21 -29.42 -45.94
C ASP A 4 3.73 -28.03 -45.56
N ASN A 5 4.03 -27.17 -46.54
CA ASN A 5 4.57 -25.82 -46.29
C ASN A 5 3.48 -24.82 -45.80
N LYS A 6 2.19 -25.15 -46.03
CA LYS A 6 1.07 -24.32 -45.56
C LYS A 6 0.80 -24.54 -44.06
N LYS A 7 0.95 -25.79 -43.60
CA LYS A 7 0.69 -26.18 -42.21
C LYS A 7 1.73 -25.63 -41.22
N THR A 8 3.00 -25.55 -41.62
CA THR A 8 4.09 -25.00 -40.80
C THR A 8 3.99 -23.48 -40.64
N SER A 9 3.48 -22.77 -41.67
CA SER A 9 3.23 -21.33 -41.63
C SER A 9 2.09 -20.95 -40.68
N GLU A 10 1.00 -21.73 -40.66
CA GLU A 10 -0.19 -21.46 -39.83
C GLU A 10 0.07 -21.73 -38.33
N MET A 11 0.87 -22.76 -37.99
CA MET A 11 1.31 -23.02 -36.60
C MET A 11 2.16 -21.87 -36.05
N ASN A 12 3.09 -21.35 -36.84
CA ASN A 12 3.97 -20.26 -36.41
C ASN A 12 3.20 -18.94 -36.18
N ASP A 13 2.14 -18.72 -36.96
CA ASP A 13 1.27 -17.53 -36.87
C ASP A 13 0.35 -17.54 -35.63
N GLN A 14 -0.06 -18.73 -35.17
CA GLN A 14 -0.80 -18.90 -33.92
C GLN A 14 0.11 -18.77 -32.68
N ASP A 15 1.35 -19.27 -32.74
CA ASP A 15 2.27 -19.24 -31.61
C ASP A 15 2.75 -17.83 -31.25
N TRP A 16 3.05 -16.96 -32.23
CA TRP A 16 3.42 -15.57 -31.91
C TRP A 16 2.24 -14.76 -31.37
N LYS A 17 1.03 -15.02 -31.87
CA LYS A 17 -0.21 -14.41 -31.35
C LYS A 17 -0.46 -14.82 -29.91
N ALA A 18 -0.25 -16.10 -29.57
CA ALA A 18 -0.34 -16.58 -28.19
C ALA A 18 0.68 -15.88 -27.29
N LYS A 19 1.96 -15.83 -27.69
CA LYS A 19 3.02 -15.13 -26.94
C LYS A 19 2.74 -13.64 -26.75
N PHE A 20 2.18 -12.97 -27.76
CA PHE A 20 1.78 -11.57 -27.66
C PHE A 20 0.62 -11.39 -26.68
N ASN A 21 -0.39 -12.27 -26.74
CA ASN A 21 -1.50 -12.24 -25.78
C ASN A 21 -0.99 -12.45 -24.35
N ASP A 22 -0.06 -13.38 -24.13
CA ASP A 22 0.56 -13.61 -22.81
C ASP A 22 1.36 -12.39 -22.32
N LEU A 23 2.05 -11.69 -23.22
CA LEU A 23 2.77 -10.46 -22.90
C LEU A 23 1.82 -9.31 -22.52
N VAL A 24 0.70 -9.19 -23.23
CA VAL A 24 -0.32 -8.18 -22.91
C VAL A 24 -1.01 -8.50 -21.58
N GLN A 25 -1.33 -9.77 -21.33
CA GLN A 25 -1.95 -10.21 -20.08
C GLN A 25 -1.03 -10.05 -18.87
N SER A 26 0.26 -10.36 -19.00
CA SER A 26 1.23 -10.08 -17.94
C SER A 26 1.32 -8.57 -17.71
N CYS A 27 1.60 -7.76 -18.73
CA CYS A 27 1.65 -6.30 -18.57
C CYS A 27 0.38 -5.73 -17.90
N GLN A 28 -0.80 -6.20 -18.26
CA GLN A 28 -2.05 -5.79 -17.60
C GLN A 28 -2.12 -6.19 -16.13
N THR A 29 -1.61 -7.36 -15.76
CA THR A 29 -1.58 -7.87 -14.39
C THR A 29 -0.59 -7.07 -13.55
N GLU A 30 0.64 -6.88 -14.04
CA GLU A 30 1.66 -6.05 -13.41
C GLU A 30 1.19 -4.59 -13.24
N LEU A 31 0.52 -4.02 -14.24
CA LEU A 31 -0.03 -2.66 -14.14
C LEU A 31 -1.10 -2.58 -13.04
N LYS A 32 -2.03 -3.54 -12.98
CA LYS A 32 -3.05 -3.60 -11.92
C LYS A 32 -2.42 -3.71 -10.53
N ARG A 33 -1.46 -4.62 -10.35
CA ARG A 33 -0.72 -4.78 -9.08
C ARG A 33 -0.02 -3.48 -8.69
N THR A 34 0.66 -2.83 -9.63
CA THR A 34 1.37 -1.56 -9.40
C THR A 34 0.42 -0.46 -8.97
N THR A 35 -0.74 -0.32 -9.61
CA THR A 35 -1.76 0.66 -9.23
C THR A 35 -2.32 0.39 -7.84
N GLN A 36 -2.62 -0.87 -7.50
CA GLN A 36 -3.11 -1.23 -6.16
C GLN A 36 -2.08 -0.93 -5.07
N ILE A 37 -0.81 -1.26 -5.29
CA ILE A 37 0.29 -0.92 -4.38
C ILE A 37 0.41 0.60 -4.24
N GLY A 38 0.36 1.34 -5.36
CA GLY A 38 0.44 2.79 -5.36
C GLY A 38 -0.69 3.45 -4.56
N MET A 39 -1.93 2.98 -4.70
CA MET A 39 -3.07 3.46 -3.91
C MET A 39 -2.85 3.21 -2.41
N LYS A 40 -2.39 2.02 -2.02
CA LYS A 40 -2.10 1.71 -0.61
C LYS A 40 -0.95 2.54 -0.06
N MET A 41 0.10 2.78 -0.85
CA MET A 41 1.20 3.66 -0.46
C MET A 41 0.76 5.10 -0.24
N LEU A 42 -0.17 5.62 -1.04
CA LEU A 42 -0.73 6.96 -0.82
C LEU A 42 -1.49 7.04 0.51
N THR A 43 -2.33 6.05 0.80
CA THR A 43 -3.02 5.96 2.10
C THR A 43 -2.03 5.85 3.25
N ALA A 44 -1.03 4.97 3.15
CA ALA A 44 0.02 4.82 4.16
C ALA A 44 0.80 6.13 4.38
N SER A 45 1.10 6.87 3.31
CA SER A 45 1.74 8.17 3.41
C SER A 45 0.88 9.17 4.20
N GLN A 46 -0.44 9.17 4.01
CA GLN A 46 -1.36 10.03 4.76
C GLN A 46 -1.45 9.61 6.23
N SER A 47 -1.66 8.32 6.52
CA SER A 47 -1.72 7.80 7.90
C SER A 47 -0.40 8.04 8.65
N ASN A 48 0.74 7.92 7.99
CA ASN A 48 2.05 8.21 8.60
C ASN A 48 2.23 9.69 8.94
N VAL A 49 1.77 10.61 8.08
CA VAL A 49 1.77 12.05 8.40
C VAL A 49 0.88 12.33 9.62
N GLN A 50 -0.34 11.78 9.64
CA GLN A 50 -1.25 11.94 10.77
C GLN A 50 -0.69 11.34 12.07
N LEU A 51 0.01 10.21 11.99
CA LEU A 51 0.65 9.58 13.14
C LEU A 51 1.72 10.50 13.72
N LYS A 52 2.59 11.04 12.87
CA LYS A 52 3.62 12.01 13.27
C LYS A 52 2.98 13.25 13.91
N GLU A 53 1.97 13.85 13.28
CA GLU A 53 1.26 15.02 13.81
C GLU A 53 0.61 14.74 15.17
N THR A 54 0.07 13.53 15.36
CA THR A 54 -0.56 13.13 16.62
C THR A 54 0.48 12.95 17.73
N TYR A 55 1.65 12.35 17.43
CA TYR A 55 2.78 12.31 18.36
C TYR A 55 3.30 13.70 18.73
N GLU A 56 3.45 14.59 17.74
CA GLU A 56 3.88 15.96 17.99
C GLU A 56 2.86 16.72 18.86
N SER A 57 1.57 16.54 18.60
CA SER A 57 0.50 17.16 19.38
C SER A 57 0.49 16.67 20.83
N LEU A 58 0.67 15.36 21.04
CA LEU A 58 0.80 14.78 22.37
C LEU A 58 2.04 15.32 23.10
N GLY A 59 3.18 15.41 22.41
CA GLY A 59 4.41 15.97 22.98
C GLY A 59 4.25 17.45 23.37
N ARG A 60 3.57 18.25 22.55
CA ARG A 60 3.25 19.65 22.86
C ARG A 60 2.33 19.76 24.07
N LEU A 61 1.29 18.94 24.15
CA LEU A 61 0.38 18.88 25.30
C LEU A 61 1.15 18.57 26.59
N VAL A 62 2.00 17.54 26.58
CA VAL A 62 2.81 17.17 27.75
C VAL A 62 3.76 18.28 28.15
N LYS A 63 4.45 18.90 27.17
CA LYS A 63 5.34 20.02 27.41
C LYS A 63 4.59 21.19 28.07
N ASP A 64 3.41 21.54 27.57
CA ASP A 64 2.63 22.66 28.11
C ASP A 64 2.11 22.36 29.53
N CYS A 65 1.70 21.12 29.81
CA CYS A 65 1.33 20.68 31.16
C CYS A 65 2.52 20.68 32.14
N ILE A 66 3.73 20.37 31.67
CA ILE A 66 4.94 20.47 32.49
C ILE A 66 5.24 21.94 32.81
N ASP A 67 5.16 22.82 31.81
CA ASP A 67 5.42 24.26 31.99
C ASP A 67 4.40 24.91 32.93
N SER A 68 3.14 24.48 32.92
CA SER A 68 2.10 24.93 33.85
C SER A 68 2.13 24.23 35.21
N ASN A 69 2.96 23.19 35.38
CA ASN A 69 2.99 22.32 36.55
C ASN A 69 1.65 21.62 36.85
N GLU A 70 0.85 21.36 35.80
CA GLU A 70 -0.46 20.70 35.82
C GLU A 70 -0.41 19.36 35.05
N LEU A 71 0.67 18.59 35.22
CA LEU A 71 0.81 17.31 34.55
C LEU A 71 -0.18 16.28 35.13
N GLU A 72 -1.28 16.07 34.41
CA GLU A 72 -2.27 15.04 34.72
C GLU A 72 -2.11 13.84 33.78
N TRP A 73 -1.76 12.68 34.35
CA TRP A 73 -1.62 11.43 33.59
C TRP A 73 -2.95 10.88 33.07
N ASP A 74 -4.06 11.28 33.70
CA ASP A 74 -5.41 10.89 33.30
C ASP A 74 -6.06 11.85 32.29
N ASN A 75 -5.28 12.75 31.70
CA ASN A 75 -5.78 13.76 30.77
C ASN A 75 -6.60 13.12 29.62
N PRO A 76 -7.89 13.45 29.49
CA PRO A 76 -8.76 12.85 28.47
C PRO A 76 -8.29 13.08 27.03
N GLN A 77 -7.66 14.23 26.75
CA GLN A 77 -7.12 14.53 25.42
C GLN A 77 -5.90 13.66 25.13
N ALA A 78 -5.01 13.45 26.12
CA ALA A 78 -3.87 12.57 25.98
C ALA A 78 -4.31 11.12 25.68
N LYS A 79 -5.34 10.63 26.37
CA LYS A 79 -5.92 9.29 26.10
C LYS A 79 -6.46 9.17 24.67
N GLN A 80 -7.24 10.14 24.20
CA GLN A 80 -7.75 10.15 22.83
C GLN A 80 -6.61 10.16 21.79
N MET A 81 -5.54 10.93 22.03
CA MET A 81 -4.38 10.95 21.15
C MET A 81 -3.65 9.60 21.14
N LEU A 82 -3.52 8.93 22.29
CA LEU A 82 -2.92 7.60 22.38
C LEU A 82 -3.76 6.53 21.68
N GLU A 83 -5.08 6.55 21.84
CA GLU A 83 -5.98 5.67 21.09
C GLU A 83 -5.83 5.88 19.59
N LYS A 84 -5.81 7.13 19.12
CA LYS A 84 -5.60 7.46 17.71
C LYS A 84 -4.23 6.99 17.21
N ILE A 85 -3.17 7.14 18.00
CA ILE A 85 -1.84 6.62 17.69
C ILE A 85 -1.91 5.10 17.47
N HIS A 86 -2.54 4.37 18.37
CA HIS A 86 -2.68 2.91 18.25
C HIS A 86 -3.46 2.50 17.00
N THR A 87 -4.56 3.20 16.69
CA THR A 87 -5.31 2.95 15.46
C THR A 87 -4.45 3.18 14.22
N LEU A 88 -3.75 4.33 14.15
CA LEU A 88 -2.90 4.66 12.99
C LEU A 88 -1.71 3.69 12.83
N GLN A 89 -1.16 3.18 13.94
CA GLN A 89 -0.12 2.14 13.90
C GLN A 89 -0.67 0.84 13.32
N SER A 90 -1.83 0.37 13.81
CA SER A 90 -2.49 -0.83 13.29
C SER A 90 -2.83 -0.68 11.80
N GLU A 91 -3.35 0.47 11.38
CA GLU A 91 -3.66 0.73 9.97
C GLU A 91 -2.40 0.67 9.08
N LEU A 92 -1.27 1.17 9.56
CA LEU A 92 -0.01 1.10 8.81
C LEU A 92 0.53 -0.33 8.71
N GLU A 93 0.40 -1.13 9.77
CA GLU A 93 0.75 -2.55 9.77
C GLU A 93 -0.13 -3.34 8.79
N ASP A 94 -1.45 -3.12 8.82
CA ASP A 94 -2.40 -3.75 7.89
C ASP A 94 -2.10 -3.38 6.42
N LEU A 95 -1.78 -2.10 6.16
CA LEU A 95 -1.39 -1.64 4.84
C LEU A 95 -0.08 -2.27 4.36
N GLU A 96 0.88 -2.47 5.26
CA GLU A 96 2.12 -3.17 4.95
C GLU A 96 1.85 -4.64 4.59
N GLU A 97 1.06 -5.34 5.40
CA GLU A 97 0.68 -6.73 5.13
C GLU A 97 -0.01 -6.86 3.76
N ASP A 98 -0.97 -5.98 3.48
CA ASP A 98 -1.68 -5.93 2.20
C ASP A 98 -0.74 -5.74 1.01
N VAL A 99 0.25 -4.84 1.12
CA VAL A 99 1.25 -4.63 0.06
C VAL A 99 2.11 -5.88 -0.12
N GLN A 100 2.50 -6.57 0.96
CA GLN A 100 3.25 -7.82 0.86
C GLN A 100 2.41 -8.94 0.22
N ASN A 101 1.12 -8.99 0.52
CA ASN A 101 0.19 -9.94 -0.09
C ASN A 101 0.03 -9.70 -1.60
N ILE A 102 -0.05 -8.44 -2.04
CA ILE A 102 -0.10 -8.11 -3.48
C ILE A 102 1.22 -8.44 -4.18
N LYS A 103 2.37 -8.26 -3.52
CA LYS A 103 3.68 -8.61 -4.10
C LYS A 103 3.88 -10.12 -4.27
N LYS A 104 3.30 -10.92 -3.37
CA LYS A 104 3.36 -12.40 -3.41
C LYS A 104 2.36 -13.01 -4.40
N SER A 105 1.26 -12.33 -4.66
CA SER A 105 0.16 -12.75 -5.55
C SER A 105 0.50 -12.48 -7.00
#